data_AF-A0A2P6V1C1-F1
#
_entry.id   AF-A0A2P6V1C1-F1
#
_cell.length_a   1.000
_cell.length_b   1.000
_cell.length_c   1.000
_cell.angle_alpha   90.00
_cell.angle_beta   90.00
_cell.angle_gamma   90.00
#
_symmetry.space_group_name_H-M   'P 1'
#
loop_
_entity.id
_entity.type
_entity.pdbx_description
1 polymer ?
#
loop_
_entity_poly.entity_id
_entity_poly.type
_entity_poly.pdbx_seq_one_letter_code
_entity_poly.pdbx_strand_id
1 'polypeptide(L)'
;MNRGAGKKRKASSDDSERTLYSAFSHAANAVSQLYTAAAQQAKRSEEAGARQALERVAQFVVKEYGNAPAVPTAVLMEVLRQELQAAQGSAAAIQLPFPVPLLPTDSSEDVHSDDEALMSAEPTPSTFRRSANGPSPPKSHRSSSTAPGQLPAFFQQQQQAAQAAHMAQMVHAMAMQQHQQQQQQAQQQGFSFPGQPYQH
;
A
#
# COMPACT_ATOMS: atom_id res chain seq x y z
N MET A 1 -43.61 -58.50 -5.19
CA MET A 1 -44.23 -57.18 -4.95
C MET A 1 -43.25 -56.33 -4.15
N ASN A 2 -42.51 -55.45 -4.82
CA ASN A 2 -41.50 -54.60 -4.17
C ASN A 2 -42.14 -53.24 -3.87
N ARG A 3 -42.41 -52.91 -2.60
CA ARG A 3 -43.00 -51.62 -2.21
C ARG A 3 -41.88 -50.60 -2.01
N GLY A 4 -42.00 -49.49 -2.73
CA GLY A 4 -40.99 -48.46 -2.88
C GLY A 4 -40.44 -47.93 -1.56
N ALA A 5 -39.12 -48.00 -1.43
CA ALA A 5 -38.38 -47.27 -0.41
C ALA A 5 -38.54 -45.77 -0.66
N GLY A 6 -39.17 -45.06 0.28
CA GLY A 6 -39.04 -43.62 0.37
C GLY A 6 -37.57 -43.25 0.48
N LYS A 7 -37.05 -42.43 -0.43
CA LYS A 7 -35.72 -41.84 -0.26
C LYS A 7 -35.74 -40.35 -0.60
N LYS A 8 -35.43 -39.61 0.46
CA LYS A 8 -35.48 -38.17 0.63
C LYS A 8 -34.67 -37.45 -0.46
N ARG A 9 -35.32 -36.60 -1.25
CA ARG A 9 -34.66 -35.53 -2.01
C ARG A 9 -34.63 -34.28 -1.13
N LYS A 10 -33.73 -34.25 -0.14
CA LYS A 10 -33.44 -33.07 0.71
C LYS A 10 -31.93 -32.96 0.95
N ALA A 11 -31.15 -33.12 -0.13
CA ALA A 11 -29.70 -32.98 -0.09
C ALA A 11 -29.19 -31.92 -1.08
N SER A 12 -29.98 -31.56 -2.11
CA SER A 12 -29.54 -30.60 -3.14
C SER A 12 -29.68 -29.13 -2.75
N SER A 13 -30.60 -28.77 -1.84
CA SER A 13 -30.77 -27.37 -1.38
C SER A 13 -29.61 -26.96 -0.48
N ASP A 14 -29.32 -27.77 0.55
CA ASP A 14 -28.32 -27.45 1.56
C ASP A 14 -26.89 -27.38 1.00
N ASP A 15 -26.54 -28.22 0.01
CA ASP A 15 -25.23 -28.15 -0.65
C ASP A 15 -25.07 -26.90 -1.52
N SER A 16 -26.15 -26.45 -2.15
CA SER A 16 -26.15 -25.20 -2.93
C SER A 16 -26.04 -23.97 -2.03
N GLU A 17 -26.76 -23.95 -0.90
CA GLU A 17 -26.70 -22.90 0.10
C GLU A 17 -25.34 -22.83 0.80
N ARG A 18 -24.74 -23.99 1.12
CA ARG A 18 -23.36 -24.07 1.65
C ARG A 18 -22.34 -23.51 0.68
N THR A 19 -22.49 -23.81 -0.61
CA THR A 19 -21.61 -23.27 -1.67
C THR A 19 -21.75 -21.75 -1.77
N LEU A 20 -22.99 -21.24 -1.77
CA LEU A 20 -23.28 -19.80 -1.78
C LEU A 20 -22.72 -19.10 -0.53
N TYR A 21 -22.91 -19.67 0.65
CA TYR A 21 -22.37 -19.14 1.89
C TYR A 21 -20.84 -19.10 1.88
N SER A 22 -20.19 -20.17 1.42
CA SER A 22 -18.74 -20.23 1.29
C SER A 22 -18.23 -19.18 0.30
N ALA A 23 -18.89 -19.03 -0.85
CA ALA A 23 -18.53 -18.03 -1.86
C ALA A 23 -18.70 -16.60 -1.31
N PHE A 24 -19.81 -16.32 -0.63
CA PHE A 24 -20.07 -15.04 0.01
C PHE A 24 -19.02 -14.73 1.08
N SER A 25 -18.74 -15.67 1.98
CA SER A 25 -17.74 -15.49 3.04
C SER A 25 -16.35 -15.24 2.42
N HIS A 26 -15.99 -15.99 1.38
CA HIS A 26 -14.72 -15.78 0.68
C HIS A 26 -14.65 -14.39 0.03
N ALA A 27 -15.72 -13.95 -0.64
CA ALA A 27 -15.80 -12.60 -1.21
C ALA A 27 -15.71 -11.50 -0.14
N ALA A 28 -16.43 -11.65 0.98
CA ALA A 28 -16.38 -10.71 2.09
C ALA A 28 -14.96 -10.57 2.68
N ASN A 29 -14.27 -11.70 2.87
CA ASN A 29 -12.88 -11.71 3.32
C ASN A 29 -11.95 -11.02 2.31
N ALA A 30 -12.16 -11.25 1.01
CA ALA A 30 -11.38 -10.58 -0.04
C ALA A 30 -11.61 -9.05 -0.02
N VAL A 31 -12.84 -8.59 0.22
CA VAL A 31 -13.16 -7.16 0.38
C VAL A 31 -12.45 -6.56 1.60
N SER A 32 -12.48 -7.24 2.76
CA SER A 32 -11.77 -6.76 3.96
C SER A 32 -10.26 -6.65 3.75
N GLN A 33 -9.67 -7.61 3.01
CA GLN A 33 -8.26 -7.58 2.65
C GLN A 33 -7.95 -6.43 1.69
N LEU A 34 -8.76 -6.25 0.64
CA LEU A 34 -8.60 -5.16 -0.31
C LEU A 34 -8.68 -3.81 0.39
N TYR A 35 -9.63 -3.62 1.30
CA TYR A 35 -9.76 -2.40 2.09
C TYR A 35 -8.50 -2.13 2.92
N THR A 36 -8.04 -3.13 3.66
CA THR A 36 -6.84 -2.99 4.50
C THR A 36 -5.61 -2.66 3.66
N ALA A 37 -5.45 -3.32 2.51
CA ALA A 37 -4.37 -3.04 1.57
C ALA A 37 -4.45 -1.63 1.00
N ALA A 38 -5.65 -1.20 0.60
CA ALA A 38 -5.89 0.13 0.04
C ALA A 38 -5.67 1.24 1.09
N ALA A 39 -6.12 1.05 2.32
CA ALA A 39 -5.86 1.97 3.43
C ALA A 39 -4.37 2.12 3.73
N GLN A 40 -3.63 1.00 3.75
CA GLN A 40 -2.17 1.03 3.89
C GLN A 40 -1.48 1.69 2.69
N GLN A 41 -2.01 1.51 1.48
CA GLN A 41 -1.50 2.17 0.28
C GLN A 41 -1.74 3.68 0.33
N ALA A 42 -2.93 4.12 0.72
CA ALA A 42 -3.26 5.54 0.89
C ALA A 42 -2.30 6.23 1.87
N LYS A 43 -2.05 5.60 3.03
CA LYS A 43 -1.08 6.10 4.01
C LYS A 43 0.34 6.20 3.42
N ARG A 44 0.79 5.19 2.68
CA ARG A 44 2.12 5.21 2.04
C ARG A 44 2.22 6.26 0.93
N SER A 45 1.16 6.47 0.16
CA SER A 45 1.13 7.51 -0.88
C SER A 45 1.12 8.91 -0.28
N GLU A 46 0.44 9.12 0.84
CA GLU A 46 0.47 10.39 1.58
C GLU A 46 1.90 10.72 2.03
N GLU A 47 2.58 9.77 2.67
CA GLU A 47 3.96 9.94 3.12
C GLU A 47 4.93 10.19 1.94
N ALA A 48 4.81 9.41 0.87
CA ALA A 48 5.63 9.59 -0.33
C ALA A 48 5.39 10.96 -0.99
N GLY A 49 4.13 11.41 -1.06
CA GLY A 49 3.77 12.72 -1.60
C GLY A 49 4.33 13.86 -0.76
N ALA A 50 4.23 13.78 0.58
CA ALA A 50 4.81 14.75 1.49
C ALA A 50 6.33 14.83 1.34
N ARG A 51 7.01 13.68 1.28
CA ARG A 51 8.46 13.62 1.04
C ARG A 51 8.84 14.26 -0.30
N GLN A 52 8.11 13.95 -1.37
CA GLN A 52 8.38 14.50 -2.69
C GLN A 52 8.16 16.02 -2.75
N ALA A 53 7.16 16.55 -2.03
CA ALA A 53 6.95 18.00 -1.92
C ALA A 53 8.14 18.66 -1.21
N LEU A 54 8.61 18.10 -0.10
CA LEU A 54 9.79 18.61 0.62
C LEU A 54 11.05 18.59 -0.25
N GLU A 55 11.25 17.52 -1.03
CA GLU A 55 12.38 17.43 -1.96
C GLU A 55 12.33 18.51 -3.04
N ARG A 56 11.13 18.84 -3.56
CA ARG A 56 10.95 19.93 -4.54
C ARG A 56 11.25 21.31 -3.94
N VAL A 57 10.75 21.59 -2.73
CA VAL A 57 11.06 22.85 -2.03
C VAL A 57 12.56 22.97 -1.79
N ALA A 58 13.22 21.90 -1.32
CA ALA A 58 14.65 21.90 -1.08
C ALA A 58 15.45 22.12 -2.37
N GLN A 59 15.09 21.44 -3.47
CA GLN A 59 15.71 21.64 -4.77
C GLN A 59 15.54 23.08 -5.27
N PHE A 60 14.35 23.66 -5.13
CA PHE A 60 14.09 25.06 -5.47
C PHE A 60 15.02 26.00 -4.70
N VAL A 61 15.12 25.84 -3.38
CA VAL A 61 15.96 26.68 -2.52
C VAL A 61 17.43 26.57 -2.93
N VAL A 62 17.94 25.35 -3.12
CA VAL A 62 19.35 25.15 -3.54
C VAL A 62 19.61 25.74 -4.92
N LYS A 63 18.68 25.55 -5.86
CA LYS A 63 18.84 26.01 -7.24
C LYS A 63 18.81 27.54 -7.35
N GLU A 64 17.82 28.18 -6.74
CA GLU A 64 17.58 29.62 -6.92
C GLU A 64 18.35 30.46 -5.87
N TYR A 65 18.66 29.90 -4.71
CA TYR A 65 19.26 30.62 -3.57
C TYR A 65 20.51 29.95 -2.98
N GLY A 66 21.10 28.95 -3.65
CA GLY A 66 22.26 28.22 -3.12
C GLY A 66 23.50 29.09 -2.82
N ASN A 67 23.65 30.23 -3.49
CA ASN A 67 24.71 31.21 -3.25
C ASN A 67 24.24 32.47 -2.52
N ALA A 68 22.94 32.55 -2.19
CA ALA A 68 22.37 33.70 -1.50
C ALA A 68 22.51 33.52 0.03
N PRO A 69 22.76 34.60 0.79
CA PRO A 69 22.88 34.52 2.24
C PRO A 69 21.54 34.21 2.94
N ALA A 70 20.41 34.42 2.26
CA ALA A 70 19.08 34.12 2.76
C ALA A 70 18.06 33.99 1.61
N VAL A 71 16.98 33.24 1.86
CA VAL A 71 15.81 33.17 0.99
C VAL A 71 14.76 34.18 1.48
N PRO A 72 14.20 35.04 0.62
CA PRO A 72 13.12 35.94 1.00
C PRO A 72 11.87 35.16 1.45
N THR A 73 11.31 35.52 2.61
CA THR A 73 10.13 34.84 3.18
C THR A 73 8.94 34.82 2.22
N ALA A 74 8.72 35.88 1.46
CA ALA A 74 7.63 35.96 0.49
C ALA A 74 7.72 34.87 -0.60
N VAL A 75 8.94 34.58 -1.08
CA VAL A 75 9.17 33.57 -2.11
C VAL A 75 8.98 32.16 -1.53
N LEU A 76 9.48 31.92 -0.32
CA LEU A 76 9.30 30.63 0.35
C LEU A 76 7.81 30.34 0.61
N MET A 77 7.05 31.34 1.06
CA MET A 77 5.61 31.20 1.27
C MET A 77 4.85 30.89 -0.01
N GLU A 78 5.25 31.49 -1.14
CA GLU A 78 4.64 31.21 -2.44
C GLU A 78 4.89 29.77 -2.89
N VAL A 79 6.14 29.30 -2.79
CA VAL A 79 6.49 27.92 -3.17
C VAL A 79 5.77 26.88 -2.30
N LEU A 80 5.67 27.13 -0.98
CA LEU A 80 4.91 26.25 -0.08
C LEU A 80 3.42 26.21 -0.43
N ARG A 81 2.82 27.34 -0.81
CA ARG A 81 1.42 27.39 -1.26
C ARG A 81 1.23 26.61 -2.55
N GLN A 82 2.14 26.75 -3.50
CA GLN A 82 2.09 26.04 -4.77
C GLN A 82 2.19 24.51 -4.57
N GLU A 83 3.11 24.06 -3.71
CA GLU A 83 3.27 22.65 -3.37
C GLU A 83 2.05 22.09 -2.62
N LEU A 84 1.45 22.87 -1.72
CA LEU A 84 0.21 22.48 -1.04
C LEU A 84 -0.95 22.31 -2.03
N GLN A 85 -1.08 23.21 -3.01
CA GLN A 85 -2.12 23.13 -4.02
C GLN A 85 -1.91 21.94 -4.97
N ALA A 86 -0.66 21.65 -5.34
CA ALA A 86 -0.31 20.46 -6.12
C ALA A 86 -0.64 19.16 -5.37
N ALA A 87 -0.38 19.10 -4.07
CA ALA A 87 -0.72 17.94 -3.24
C ALA A 87 -2.24 17.70 -3.17
N GLN A 88 -3.03 18.76 -3.00
CA GLN A 88 -4.50 18.70 -2.97
C GLN A 88 -5.11 18.25 -4.30
N GLY A 89 -4.53 18.65 -5.43
CA GLY A 89 -4.94 18.18 -6.76
C GLY A 89 -4.67 16.68 -6.99
N SER A 90 -3.66 16.11 -6.32
CA SER A 90 -3.31 14.68 -6.41
C SER A 90 -4.08 13.78 -5.44
N ALA A 91 -4.46 14.31 -4.26
CA ALA A 91 -5.14 13.56 -3.21
C ALA A 91 -6.62 13.23 -3.52
N ALA A 92 -7.23 13.93 -4.48
CA ALA A 92 -8.62 13.68 -4.89
C ALA A 92 -8.85 12.27 -5.49
N ALA A 93 -7.78 11.57 -5.90
CA ALA A 93 -7.88 10.26 -6.55
C ALA A 93 -8.01 9.06 -5.59
N ILE A 94 -7.79 9.22 -4.28
CA ILE A 94 -7.86 8.11 -3.29
C ILE A 94 -8.83 8.45 -2.14
N GLN A 95 -9.90 9.20 -2.40
CA GLN A 95 -11.04 9.20 -1.50
C GLN A 95 -11.85 7.93 -1.75
N LEU A 96 -11.54 6.86 -1.01
CA LEU A 96 -12.41 5.68 -0.98
C LEU A 96 -13.77 6.09 -0.40
N PRO A 97 -14.88 5.84 -1.11
CA PRO A 97 -16.14 6.55 -0.89
C PRO A 97 -17.02 5.98 0.24
N PHE A 98 -16.52 5.15 1.14
CA PHE A 98 -17.38 4.47 2.11
C PHE A 98 -17.12 4.90 3.55
N PRO A 99 -17.90 5.87 4.07
CA PRO A 99 -18.14 5.94 5.51
C PRO A 99 -18.95 4.71 5.90
N VAL A 100 -18.41 3.85 6.75
CA VAL A 100 -19.16 2.73 7.33
C VAL A 100 -20.13 3.32 8.36
N PRO A 101 -21.45 3.15 8.22
CA PRO A 101 -22.38 3.51 9.28
C PRO A 101 -22.09 2.62 10.49
N LEU A 102 -21.77 3.25 11.63
CA LEU A 102 -21.79 2.58 12.93
C LEU A 102 -23.24 2.13 13.17
N LEU A 103 -23.49 0.82 13.03
CA LEU A 103 -24.77 0.24 13.40
C LEU A 103 -24.96 0.44 14.92
N PRO A 104 -26.07 1.03 15.39
CA PRO A 104 -26.34 1.13 16.81
C PRO A 104 -26.49 -0.28 17.38
N THR A 105 -25.68 -0.59 18.38
CA THR A 105 -25.85 -1.77 19.21
C THR A 105 -27.15 -1.62 19.99
N ASP A 106 -28.08 -2.54 19.70
CA ASP A 106 -29.26 -2.89 20.47
C ASP A 106 -29.09 -2.56 21.97
N SER A 107 -29.89 -1.62 22.46
CA SER A 107 -30.09 -1.40 23.89
C SER A 107 -31.55 -1.69 24.15
N SER A 108 -31.80 -2.85 24.72
CA SER A 108 -33.09 -3.31 25.21
C SER A 108 -33.71 -2.25 26.11
N GLU A 109 -34.92 -1.82 25.78
CA GLU A 109 -35.77 -1.02 26.66
C GLU A 109 -36.31 -1.91 27.79
N ASP A 110 -35.51 -2.09 28.83
CA ASP A 110 -35.99 -2.52 30.14
C ASP A 110 -36.52 -1.27 30.87
N VAL A 111 -37.85 -1.18 30.94
CA VAL A 111 -38.57 -0.14 31.67
C VAL A 111 -38.39 -0.40 33.16
N HIS A 112 -37.59 0.42 33.85
CA HIS A 112 -37.62 0.50 35.30
C HIS A 112 -37.73 1.94 35.78
N SER A 113 -38.74 2.13 36.63
CA SER A 113 -39.20 3.36 37.25
C SER A 113 -38.12 4.16 37.98
N ASP A 114 -38.35 5.47 37.94
CA ASP A 114 -38.11 6.51 38.94
C ASP A 114 -37.29 6.09 40.20
N ASP A 115 -36.13 6.71 40.38
CA ASP A 115 -35.84 7.41 41.64
C ASP A 115 -34.72 8.45 41.45
N GLU A 116 -34.88 9.54 42.18
CA GLU A 116 -34.13 10.79 42.11
C GLU A 116 -32.69 10.72 42.65
N ALA A 117 -31.96 11.80 42.36
CA ALA A 117 -30.99 12.44 43.25
C ALA A 117 -29.48 12.18 43.05
N LEU A 118 -28.85 13.26 42.58
CA LEU A 118 -27.71 13.95 43.20
C LEU A 118 -26.25 13.46 42.96
N MET A 119 -25.48 14.45 42.48
CA MET A 119 -24.11 14.84 42.88
C MET A 119 -22.89 14.26 42.12
N SER A 120 -22.19 15.21 41.47
CA SER A 120 -20.73 15.41 41.39
C SER A 120 -19.78 14.23 41.61
N ALA A 121 -18.95 13.92 40.59
CA ALA A 121 -17.48 14.09 40.61
C ALA A 121 -16.78 13.26 39.52
N GLU A 122 -15.74 13.87 38.93
CA GLU A 122 -14.55 13.33 38.23
C GLU A 122 -14.54 11.93 37.55
N PRO A 123 -14.07 11.85 36.28
CA PRO A 123 -13.70 10.58 35.67
C PRO A 123 -12.23 10.21 35.92
N THR A 124 -11.98 9.22 36.78
CA THR A 124 -10.70 8.47 36.80
C THR A 124 -10.77 7.29 35.82
N PRO A 125 -9.77 7.04 34.95
CA PRO A 125 -9.77 5.92 34.03
C PRO A 125 -9.37 4.62 34.75
N SER A 126 -10.37 3.82 35.12
CA SER A 126 -10.16 2.49 35.68
C SER A 126 -9.98 1.42 34.58
N THR A 127 -9.08 0.52 34.88
CA THR A 127 -8.42 -0.46 34.02
C THR A 127 -9.37 -1.61 33.70
N PHE A 128 -9.59 -1.89 32.42
CA PHE A 128 -10.42 -3.04 32.01
C PHE A 128 -9.66 -4.36 32.20
N ARG A 129 -9.85 -5.00 33.35
CA ARG A 129 -9.56 -6.43 33.56
C ARG A 129 -10.55 -7.25 32.72
N ARG A 130 -10.05 -7.97 31.71
CA ARG A 130 -10.83 -8.93 30.93
C ARG A 130 -11.10 -10.17 31.79
N SER A 131 -12.37 -10.39 32.11
CA SER A 131 -12.84 -11.59 32.80
C SER A 131 -12.62 -12.82 31.92
N ALA A 132 -12.00 -13.84 32.49
CA ALA A 132 -11.83 -15.16 31.90
C ALA A 132 -13.10 -15.97 32.16
N ASN A 133 -13.85 -16.29 31.11
CA ASN A 133 -14.60 -17.55 30.97
C ASN A 133 -15.27 -17.58 29.59
N GLY A 134 -14.70 -18.36 28.68
CA GLY A 134 -15.27 -18.71 27.39
C GLY A 134 -15.00 -20.19 27.10
N PRO A 135 -15.96 -20.90 26.49
CA PRO A 135 -15.99 -22.37 26.42
C PRO A 135 -14.95 -22.94 25.43
N SER A 136 -14.51 -24.16 25.73
CA SER A 136 -13.48 -24.92 25.01
C SER A 136 -13.75 -25.10 23.51
N PRO A 137 -12.72 -25.06 22.65
CA PRO A 137 -12.86 -25.35 21.22
C PRO A 137 -12.91 -26.87 20.94
N PRO A 138 -13.54 -27.31 19.84
CA PRO A 138 -13.57 -28.72 19.46
C PRO A 138 -12.19 -29.18 18.95
N LYS A 139 -11.86 -30.44 19.27
CA LYS A 139 -10.63 -31.15 18.88
C LYS A 139 -10.56 -31.27 17.35
N SER A 140 -9.59 -30.58 16.76
CA SER A 140 -9.17 -30.79 15.37
C SER A 140 -8.32 -32.06 15.28
N HIS A 141 -8.81 -33.04 14.52
CA HIS A 141 -7.99 -34.16 14.08
C HIS A 141 -6.95 -33.63 13.09
N ARG A 142 -5.71 -33.49 13.58
CA ARG A 142 -4.53 -33.13 12.81
C ARG A 142 -3.98 -34.39 12.13
N SER A 143 -4.36 -34.62 10.88
CA SER A 143 -3.62 -35.51 9.99
C SER A 143 -2.29 -34.84 9.65
N SER A 144 -1.22 -35.48 10.07
CA SER A 144 0.17 -35.18 9.76
C SER A 144 0.43 -35.31 8.26
N SER A 145 0.87 -34.23 7.63
CA SER A 145 1.71 -34.27 6.44
C SER A 145 2.63 -33.06 6.46
N THR A 146 3.87 -33.30 6.89
CA THR A 146 4.97 -32.35 6.95
C THR A 146 5.60 -32.26 5.57
N ALA A 147 5.49 -31.11 4.90
CA ALA A 147 6.34 -30.73 3.78
C ALA A 147 7.23 -29.56 4.21
N PRO A 148 8.57 -29.64 4.07
CA PRO A 148 9.47 -28.58 4.50
C PRO A 148 9.63 -27.50 3.42
N GLY A 149 9.65 -26.23 3.83
CA GLY A 149 10.52 -25.23 3.19
C GLY A 149 9.97 -24.35 2.06
N GLN A 150 8.71 -23.91 2.06
CA GLN A 150 8.32 -22.77 1.23
C GLN A 150 8.53 -21.45 1.99
N LEU A 151 9.68 -20.81 1.76
CA LEU A 151 9.86 -19.39 2.06
C LEU A 151 8.80 -18.58 1.29
N PRO A 152 8.30 -17.46 1.82
CA PRO A 152 7.26 -16.67 1.15
C PRO A 152 7.76 -16.28 -0.25
N ALA A 153 7.01 -16.63 -1.30
CA ALA A 153 7.35 -16.36 -2.70
C ALA A 153 7.74 -14.88 -2.97
N PHE A 154 7.25 -13.98 -2.12
CA PHE A 154 7.62 -12.56 -2.11
C PHE A 154 9.12 -12.30 -1.90
N PHE A 155 9.79 -13.05 -1.01
CA PHE A 155 11.23 -12.88 -0.75
C PHE A 155 12.08 -13.35 -1.93
N GLN A 156 11.67 -14.45 -2.58
CA GLN A 156 12.32 -14.95 -3.79
C GLN A 156 12.18 -13.94 -4.94
N GLN A 157 11.00 -13.32 -5.11
CA GLN A 157 10.76 -12.32 -6.13
C GLN A 157 11.60 -11.04 -5.92
N GLN A 158 11.75 -10.60 -4.66
CA GLN A 158 12.58 -9.44 -4.34
C GLN A 158 14.07 -9.69 -4.63
N GLN A 159 14.57 -10.89 -4.33
CA GLN A 159 15.96 -11.26 -4.63
C GLN A 159 16.21 -11.32 -6.15
N GLN A 160 15.24 -11.80 -6.92
CA GLN A 160 15.35 -11.87 -8.38
C GLN A 160 15.32 -10.48 -9.03
N ALA A 161 14.49 -9.57 -8.52
CA ALA A 161 14.46 -8.17 -8.97
C ALA A 161 15.77 -7.43 -8.67
N ALA A 162 16.38 -7.67 -7.51
CA ALA A 162 17.67 -7.08 -7.17
C ALA A 162 18.81 -7.56 -8.10
N GLN A 163 18.82 -8.84 -8.46
CA GLN A 163 19.79 -9.38 -9.42
C GLN A 163 19.59 -8.80 -10.83
N ALA A 164 18.34 -8.67 -11.28
CA ALA A 164 18.02 -8.05 -12.57
C ALA A 164 18.46 -6.58 -12.63
N ALA A 165 18.25 -5.82 -11.57
CA ALA A 165 18.70 -4.43 -11.47
C ALA A 165 20.23 -4.30 -11.53
N HIS A 166 20.96 -5.23 -10.91
CA HIS A 166 22.42 -5.24 -10.96
C HIS A 166 22.96 -5.54 -12.37
N MET A 167 22.36 -6.51 -13.08
CA MET A 167 22.73 -6.77 -14.47
C MET A 167 22.42 -5.57 -15.38
N ALA A 168 21.28 -4.90 -15.19
CA ALA A 168 20.93 -3.72 -15.96
C ALA A 168 21.93 -2.57 -15.74
N GLN A 169 22.39 -2.36 -14.50
CA GLN A 169 23.47 -1.41 -14.22
C GLN A 169 24.78 -1.79 -14.90
N MET A 170 25.15 -3.07 -14.92
CA MET A 170 26.39 -3.53 -15.55
C MET A 170 26.37 -3.35 -17.07
N VAL A 171 25.25 -3.69 -17.72
CA VAL A 171 25.05 -3.46 -19.16
C VAL A 171 25.12 -1.97 -19.49
N HIS A 172 24.50 -1.13 -18.65
CA HIS A 172 24.54 0.32 -18.83
C HIS A 172 25.96 0.89 -18.68
N ALA A 173 26.72 0.44 -17.67
CA ALA A 173 28.11 0.84 -17.47
C ALA A 173 29.00 0.43 -18.66
N MET A 174 28.79 -0.77 -19.20
CA MET A 174 29.52 -1.23 -20.38
C MET A 174 29.18 -0.42 -21.63
N ALA A 175 27.90 -0.07 -21.83
CA ALA A 175 27.48 0.79 -22.95
C ALA A 175 28.11 2.19 -22.86
N MET A 176 28.17 2.77 -21.66
CA MET A 176 28.84 4.05 -21.41
C MET A 176 30.34 3.99 -21.75
N GLN A 177 31.02 2.92 -21.37
CA GLN A 177 32.44 2.74 -21.67
C GLN A 177 32.68 2.62 -23.19
N GLN A 178 31.84 1.89 -23.90
CA GLN A 178 31.93 1.76 -25.35
C GLN A 178 31.72 3.11 -26.05
N HIS A 179 30.74 3.89 -25.59
CA HIS A 179 30.47 5.22 -26.15
C HIS A 179 31.66 6.17 -25.96
N GLN A 180 32.29 6.15 -24.78
CA GLN A 180 33.48 6.97 -24.51
C GLN A 180 34.66 6.58 -25.42
N GLN A 181 34.86 5.29 -25.68
CA GLN A 181 35.92 4.82 -26.56
C GLN A 181 35.69 5.26 -28.01
N GLN A 182 34.44 5.28 -28.46
CA GLN A 182 34.08 5.75 -29.81
C GLN A 182 34.32 7.26 -29.97
N GLN A 183 34.06 8.08 -28.94
CA GLN A 183 34.39 9.50 -28.98
C GLN A 183 35.91 9.76 -29.08
N GLN A 184 36.74 8.94 -28.43
CA GLN A 184 38.20 9.07 -28.54
C GLN A 184 38.73 8.69 -29.93
N GLN A 185 38.08 7.75 -30.63
CA GLN A 185 38.44 7.42 -32.02
C GLN A 185 38.02 8.52 -33.00
N ALA A 186 36.85 9.14 -32.80
CA ALA A 186 36.38 10.24 -33.64
C ALA A 186 37.31 11.47 -33.57
N GLN A 187 37.87 11.77 -32.40
CA GLN A 187 38.83 12.89 -32.25
C GLN A 187 40.16 12.66 -32.97
N GLN A 188 40.59 11.40 -33.14
CA GLN A 188 41.85 11.08 -33.84
C GLN A 188 41.72 11.15 -35.36
N GLN A 189 40.52 10.96 -35.92
CA GLN A 189 40.30 11.03 -37.37
C GLN A 189 40.01 12.44 -37.89
N GLY A 190 39.85 13.44 -37.00
CA GLY A 190 39.55 14.83 -37.36
C GLY A 190 40.74 15.68 -37.84
N PHE A 191 41.95 15.12 -37.97
CA PHE A 191 43.18 15.86 -38.31
C PHE A 191 43.81 15.52 -39.67
N SER A 192 43.06 14.92 -40.61
CA SER A 192 43.51 14.87 -42.01
C SER A 192 42.84 15.97 -42.83
N PHE A 193 43.47 17.14 -42.86
CA PHE A 193 43.29 18.12 -43.93
C PHE A 193 43.78 17.52 -45.24
N PRO A 194 42.94 17.33 -46.28
CA PRO A 194 43.45 17.06 -47.61
C PRO A 194 44.02 18.37 -48.15
N GLY A 195 45.34 18.36 -48.39
CA GLY A 195 46.07 19.47 -48.99
C GLY A 195 45.46 19.89 -50.32
N GLN A 196 45.15 21.18 -50.42
CA GLN A 196 44.87 21.88 -51.67
C GLN A 196 46.17 21.95 -52.50
N PRO A 197 46.21 21.47 -53.76
CA PRO A 197 47.35 21.70 -54.63
C PRO A 197 47.29 23.13 -55.18
N TYR A 198 48.35 23.90 -54.91
CA TYR A 198 48.63 25.16 -55.58
C TYR A 198 48.90 24.90 -57.08
N GLN A 199 48.12 25.53 -57.95
CA GLN A 199 48.41 25.66 -59.38
C GLN A 199 49.01 27.05 -59.62
N HIS A 200 50.14 27.07 -60.33
CA HIS A 200 50.90 28.23 -60.78
C HIS A 200 50.26 28.94 -61.98
#